data_AF-A0A6I0K776-F1
#
_entry.id   AF-A0A6I0K776-F1
#
_cell.length_a   1.000
_cell.length_b   1.000
_cell.length_c   1.000
_cell.angle_alpha   90.00
_cell.angle_beta   90.00
_cell.angle_gamma   90.00
#
_symmetry.space_group_name_H-M   'P 1'
#
loop_
_entity.id
_entity.type
_entity.pdbx_description
1 polymer ?
#
loop_
_entity_poly.entity_id
_entity_poly.type
_entity_poly.pdbx_seq_one_letter_code
_entity_poly.pdbx_strand_id
1 'polypeptide(L)'
;MKKLSLIILFGLSLILPAIAQQQITLDLQRTITMANDSSLEAFRTKNMYLSGYWAYRTYKANRLPSLTLNMTPAQYNRDITKRYDSEQDLDIYRSQQSFYAYGNLAIKQNFDLTGGTFYLDTELGYMRSFGSNSYT
;
A
#
# COMPACT_ATOMS: atom_id res chain seq x y z
N MET A 1 -15.48 -18.77 57.34
CA MET A 1 -15.77 -19.31 55.99
C MET A 1 -14.82 -18.79 54.89
N LYS A 2 -14.49 -17.49 54.83
CA LYS A 2 -13.61 -16.93 53.77
C LYS A 2 -12.17 -17.50 53.75
N LYS A 3 -11.58 -17.78 54.92
CA LYS A 3 -10.22 -18.36 55.03
C LYS A 3 -10.13 -19.80 54.50
N LEU A 4 -11.20 -20.59 54.63
CA LEU A 4 -11.25 -21.97 54.15
C LEU A 4 -11.32 -22.03 52.62
N SER A 5 -12.12 -21.14 52.02
CA SER A 5 -12.22 -20.98 50.57
C SER A 5 -10.88 -20.60 49.93
N LEU A 6 -10.08 -19.76 50.59
CA LEU A 6 -8.76 -19.34 50.12
C LEU A 6 -7.72 -20.48 50.14
N ILE A 7 -7.79 -21.35 51.15
CA ILE A 7 -6.92 -22.55 51.25
C ILE A 7 -7.31 -23.58 50.18
N ILE A 8 -8.61 -23.75 49.91
CA ILE A 8 -9.08 -24.63 48.83
C ILE A 8 -8.65 -24.10 47.47
N LEU A 9 -8.74 -22.79 47.23
CA LEU A 9 -8.31 -22.16 45.97
C LEU A 9 -6.78 -22.28 45.76
N PHE A 10 -5.99 -22.11 46.83
CA PHE A 10 -4.54 -22.26 46.77
C PHE A 10 -4.13 -23.73 46.56
N GLY A 11 -4.80 -24.67 47.23
CA GLY A 11 -4.63 -26.11 47.02
C GLY A 11 -5.00 -26.55 45.60
N LEU A 12 -6.06 -25.98 45.02
CA LEU A 12 -6.48 -26.26 43.64
C LEU A 12 -5.45 -25.74 42.61
N SER A 13 -4.83 -24.58 42.89
CA SER A 13 -3.79 -24.00 42.02
C SER A 13 -2.49 -24.83 41.99
N LEU A 14 -2.18 -25.55 43.07
CA LEU A 14 -1.01 -26.43 43.16
C LEU A 14 -1.18 -27.76 42.42
N ILE A 15 -2.43 -28.18 42.15
CA ILE A 15 -2.74 -29.43 41.41
C ILE A 15 -2.75 -29.19 39.90
N LEU A 16 -2.91 -27.94 39.45
CA LEU A 16 -3.04 -27.57 38.04
C LEU A 16 -1.76 -27.57 37.17
N PRO A 17 -0.49 -27.62 37.65
CA PRO A 17 0.66 -27.55 36.73
C PRO A 17 1.08 -28.89 36.13
N ALA A 18 0.45 -30.03 36.49
CA ALA A 18 0.91 -31.36 36.06
C ALA A 18 0.40 -31.82 34.67
N ILE A 19 -0.60 -31.16 34.08
CA ILE A 19 -1.17 -31.55 32.76
C ILE A 19 -0.48 -30.83 31.58
N ALA A 20 0.48 -29.93 31.83
CA ALA A 20 1.17 -29.20 30.76
C ALA A 20 2.33 -29.97 30.09
N GLN A 21 2.76 -31.12 30.64
CA GLN A 21 3.85 -31.91 30.08
C GLN A 21 3.34 -32.90 29.03
N GLN A 22 3.23 -32.41 27.80
CA GLN A 22 2.96 -33.26 26.66
C GLN A 22 4.23 -34.06 26.32
N GLN A 23 4.28 -35.32 26.74
CA GLN A 23 5.39 -36.22 26.43
C GLN A 23 5.31 -36.60 24.94
N ILE A 24 6.11 -35.94 24.12
CA ILE A 24 6.21 -36.24 22.69
C ILE A 24 7.20 -37.40 22.52
N THR A 25 6.70 -38.59 22.22
CA THR A 25 7.53 -39.68 21.72
C THR A 25 7.95 -39.36 20.29
N LEU A 26 9.26 -39.25 20.09
CA LEU A 26 9.86 -38.96 18.80
C LEU A 26 10.29 -40.28 18.16
N ASP A 27 9.71 -40.60 17.02
CA ASP A 27 10.33 -41.50 16.05
C ASP A 27 11.03 -40.66 14.97
N LEU A 28 11.86 -41.31 14.15
CA LEU A 28 12.61 -40.64 13.09
C LEU A 28 11.68 -39.90 12.11
N GLN A 29 10.58 -40.53 11.71
CA GLN A 29 9.66 -39.98 10.72
C GLN A 29 8.98 -38.71 11.25
N ARG A 30 8.46 -38.75 12.49
CA ARG A 30 7.84 -37.62 13.18
C ARG A 30 8.81 -36.47 13.35
N THR A 31 10.06 -36.77 13.67
CA THR A 31 11.12 -35.75 13.82
C THR A 31 11.40 -35.06 12.48
N ILE A 32 11.49 -35.82 11.37
CA ILE A 32 11.68 -35.28 10.02
C ILE A 32 10.50 -34.40 9.59
N THR A 33 9.26 -34.84 9.83
CA THR A 33 8.06 -34.06 9.46
C THR A 33 8.01 -32.75 10.24
N MET A 34 8.19 -32.81 11.57
CA MET A 34 8.20 -31.60 12.40
C MET A 34 9.32 -30.63 12.00
N ALA A 35 10.51 -31.14 11.67
CA ALA A 35 11.62 -30.31 11.22
C ALA A 35 11.33 -29.67 9.85
N ASN A 36 10.75 -30.41 8.90
CA ASN A 36 10.35 -29.82 7.61
C ASN A 36 9.28 -28.75 7.76
N ASP A 37 8.34 -28.94 8.69
CA ASP A 37 7.21 -28.01 8.86
C ASP A 37 7.61 -26.75 9.64
N SER A 38 8.48 -26.89 10.66
CA SER A 38 8.70 -25.84 11.67
C SER A 38 10.16 -25.43 11.90
N SER A 39 11.14 -26.06 11.24
CA SER A 39 12.53 -25.64 11.42
C SER A 39 12.81 -24.28 10.79
N LEU A 40 13.75 -23.55 11.41
CA LEU A 40 14.25 -22.29 10.88
C LEU A 40 14.85 -22.46 9.47
N GLU A 41 15.56 -23.57 9.22
CA GLU A 41 16.19 -23.84 7.94
C GLU A 41 15.16 -24.11 6.83
N ALA A 42 14.08 -24.84 7.12
CA ALA A 42 12.98 -25.01 6.18
C ALA A 42 12.34 -23.65 5.82
N PHE A 43 12.11 -22.78 6.81
CA PHE A 43 11.59 -21.44 6.58
C PHE A 43 12.56 -20.56 5.75
N ARG A 44 13.86 -20.58 6.09
CA ARG A 44 14.90 -19.85 5.33
C ARG A 44 14.94 -20.30 3.87
N THR A 45 14.96 -21.61 3.64
CA THR A 45 15.01 -22.18 2.29
C THR A 45 13.77 -21.80 1.48
N LYS A 46 12.58 -21.89 2.08
CA LYS A 46 11.32 -21.48 1.44
C LYS A 46 11.34 -20.00 1.05
N ASN A 47 11.80 -19.12 1.94
CA ASN A 47 11.89 -17.69 1.64
C ASN A 47 12.95 -17.37 0.57
N MET A 48 14.09 -18.07 0.60
CA MET A 48 15.12 -17.93 -0.44
C MET A 48 14.56 -18.32 -1.81
N TYR A 49 13.83 -19.44 -1.89
CA TYR A 49 13.13 -19.86 -3.11
C TYR A 49 12.13 -18.80 -3.58
N LEU A 50 11.25 -18.31 -2.69
CA LEU A 50 10.26 -17.29 -3.03
C LEU A 50 10.91 -16.00 -3.53
N SER A 51 11.99 -15.56 -2.87
CA SER A 51 12.76 -14.38 -3.28
C SER A 51 13.32 -14.55 -4.69
N GLY A 52 13.98 -15.67 -4.98
CA GLY A 52 14.51 -15.97 -6.32
C GLY A 52 13.41 -16.08 -7.38
N TYR A 53 12.30 -16.74 -7.03
CA TYR A 53 11.12 -16.83 -7.90
C TYR A 53 10.58 -15.45 -8.28
N TRP A 54 10.39 -14.56 -7.30
CA TRP A 54 9.90 -13.20 -7.55
C TRP A 54 10.91 -12.36 -8.32
N ALA A 55 12.21 -12.49 -8.05
CA ALA A 55 13.25 -11.81 -8.81
C ALA A 55 13.20 -12.17 -10.31
N TYR A 56 13.04 -13.47 -10.62
CA TYR A 56 12.90 -13.92 -12.01
C TYR A 56 11.61 -13.43 -12.68
N ARG A 57 10.49 -13.42 -11.94
CA ARG A 57 9.21 -12.87 -12.42
C ARG A 57 9.32 -11.38 -12.73
N THR A 58 9.95 -10.60 -11.86
CA THR A 58 10.23 -9.17 -12.07
C THR A 58 11.15 -8.94 -13.26
N TYR A 59 12.22 -9.74 -13.39
CA TYR A 59 13.10 -9.71 -14.56
C TYR A 59 12.34 -9.89 -15.88
N LYS A 60 11.37 -10.82 -15.93
CA LYS A 60 10.51 -10.98 -17.11
C LYS A 60 9.57 -9.79 -17.33
N ALA A 61 8.91 -9.32 -16.26
CA ALA A 61 7.95 -8.21 -16.35
C ALA A 61 8.60 -6.93 -16.87
N ASN A 62 9.85 -6.64 -16.48
CA ASN A 62 10.58 -5.45 -16.91
C ASN A 62 10.89 -5.38 -18.41
N ARG A 63 10.73 -6.48 -19.16
CA ARG A 63 10.90 -6.54 -20.63
C ARG A 63 9.61 -6.40 -21.40
N LEU A 64 8.48 -6.47 -20.71
CA LEU A 64 7.17 -6.29 -21.31
C LEU A 64 6.82 -4.81 -21.33
N PRO A 65 6.01 -4.34 -22.31
CA PRO A 65 5.46 -2.99 -22.26
C PRO A 65 4.65 -2.78 -20.97
N SER A 66 4.98 -1.74 -20.21
CA SER A 66 4.21 -1.30 -19.05
C SER A 66 3.27 -0.17 -19.45
N LEU A 67 2.00 -0.26 -19.06
CA LEU A 67 0.98 0.78 -19.23
C LEU A 67 0.69 1.43 -17.89
N THR A 68 0.84 2.75 -17.79
CA THR A 68 0.57 3.54 -16.58
C THR A 68 -0.46 4.60 -16.88
N LEU A 69 -1.50 4.68 -16.05
CA LEU A 69 -2.52 5.73 -16.11
C LEU A 69 -2.37 6.64 -14.89
N ASN A 70 -2.03 7.90 -15.11
CA ASN A 70 -2.00 8.95 -14.09
C ASN A 70 -3.19 9.88 -14.33
N MET A 71 -4.13 9.97 -13.39
CA MET A 71 -5.38 10.70 -13.62
C MET A 71 -5.79 11.49 -12.38
N THR A 72 -6.19 12.74 -12.61
CA THR A 72 -6.92 13.58 -11.66
C THR A 72 -8.32 13.77 -12.23
N PRO A 73 -9.29 12.89 -11.93
CA PRO A 73 -10.58 12.86 -12.63
C PRO A 73 -11.42 14.11 -12.39
N ALA A 74 -11.29 14.71 -11.21
CA ALA A 74 -11.95 15.97 -10.86
C ALA A 74 -11.18 16.63 -9.71
N GLN A 75 -10.79 17.89 -9.91
CA GLN A 75 -10.26 18.75 -8.88
C GLN A 75 -11.04 20.06 -8.92
N TYR A 76 -11.75 20.37 -7.84
CA TYR A 76 -12.48 21.61 -7.70
C TYR A 76 -11.78 22.50 -6.67
N ASN A 77 -11.35 23.68 -7.08
CA ASN A 77 -10.72 24.68 -6.22
C ASN A 77 -11.68 25.86 -6.07
N ARG A 78 -11.87 26.33 -4.83
CA ARG A 78 -12.67 27.51 -4.51
C ARG A 78 -11.95 28.34 -3.48
N ASP A 79 -11.56 29.55 -3.89
CA ASP A 79 -10.80 30.47 -3.06
C ASP A 79 -11.46 31.85 -3.07
N ILE A 80 -11.33 32.58 -1.97
CA ILE A 80 -11.74 33.98 -1.89
C ILE A 80 -10.46 34.81 -1.83
N THR A 81 -10.24 35.61 -2.86
CA THR A 81 -9.06 36.48 -2.94
C THR A 81 -9.47 37.93 -2.76
N LYS A 82 -8.76 38.65 -1.89
CA LYS A 82 -8.86 40.10 -1.75
C LYS A 82 -8.09 40.76 -2.91
N ARG A 83 -8.74 41.62 -3.68
CA ARG A 83 -8.12 42.41 -4.75
C ARG A 83 -8.46 43.89 -4.56
N TYR A 84 -7.44 44.73 -4.50
CA TYR A 84 -7.61 46.18 -4.47
C TYR A 84 -8.12 46.67 -5.84
N ASP A 85 -9.20 47.43 -5.84
CA ASP A 85 -9.77 48.06 -7.02
C ASP A 85 -9.43 49.55 -7.02
N SER A 86 -8.53 49.95 -7.91
CA SER A 86 -8.04 51.33 -8.00
C SER A 86 -9.06 52.32 -8.55
N GLU A 87 -10.11 51.85 -9.24
CA GLU A 87 -11.18 52.74 -9.74
C GLU A 87 -12.14 53.15 -8.63
N GLN A 88 -12.32 52.29 -7.64
CA GLN A 88 -13.24 52.50 -6.52
C GLN A 88 -12.53 52.79 -5.18
N ASP A 89 -11.20 52.79 -5.14
CA ASP A 89 -10.34 52.94 -3.94
C ASP A 89 -10.75 52.00 -2.79
N LEU A 90 -11.11 50.76 -3.12
CA LEU A 90 -11.66 49.79 -2.18
C LEU A 90 -11.11 48.39 -2.39
N ASP A 91 -11.03 47.65 -1.30
CA ASP A 91 -10.65 46.24 -1.31
C ASP A 91 -11.87 45.34 -1.58
N ILE A 92 -11.89 44.69 -2.76
CA ILE A 92 -12.97 43.82 -3.17
C ILE A 92 -12.59 42.36 -2.96
N TYR A 93 -13.42 41.61 -2.24
CA TYR A 93 -13.29 40.16 -2.12
C TYR A 93 -13.98 39.48 -3.31
N ARG A 94 -13.20 38.77 -4.13
CA ARG A 94 -13.72 38.03 -5.29
C ARG A 94 -13.61 36.53 -5.03
N SER A 95 -14.73 35.82 -5.15
CA SER A 95 -14.75 34.36 -5.17
C SER A 95 -14.21 33.88 -6.51
N GLN A 96 -13.17 33.07 -6.48
CA GLN A 96 -12.65 32.35 -7.64
C GLN A 96 -12.99 30.88 -7.48
N GLN A 97 -13.52 30.30 -8.54
CA GLN A 97 -13.86 28.88 -8.58
C GLN A 97 -13.25 28.31 -9.84
N SER A 98 -12.67 27.12 -9.75
CA SER A 98 -12.12 26.43 -10.90
C SER A 98 -12.28 24.92 -10.76
N PHE A 99 -12.46 24.26 -11.90
CA PHE A 99 -12.52 22.81 -12.03
C PHE A 99 -11.44 22.38 -13.01
N TYR A 100 -10.69 21.36 -12.62
CA TYR A 100 -9.66 20.73 -13.42
C TYR A 100 -9.96 19.25 -13.51
N ALA A 101 -9.74 18.68 -14.69
CA ALA A 101 -9.61 17.25 -14.88
C ALA A 101 -8.39 16.98 -15.75
N TYR A 102 -7.66 15.92 -15.43
CA TYR A 102 -6.40 15.59 -16.08
C TYR A 102 -6.28 14.08 -16.20
N GLY A 103 -5.76 13.59 -17.33
CA GLY A 103 -5.45 12.20 -17.57
C GLY A 103 -4.21 12.07 -18.44
N ASN A 104 -3.29 11.21 -18.03
CA ASN A 104 -2.09 10.85 -18.76
C ASN A 104 -1.99 9.33 -18.86
N LEU A 105 -1.81 8.83 -20.07
CA LEU A 105 -1.58 7.43 -20.38
C LEU A 105 -0.18 7.27 -20.95
N ALA A 106 0.68 6.56 -20.23
CA ALA A 106 2.07 6.35 -20.57
C ALA A 106 2.34 4.85 -20.84
N ILE A 107 2.91 4.55 -21.99
CA ILE A 107 3.44 3.22 -22.34
C ILE A 107 4.96 3.31 -22.32
N LYS A 108 5.60 2.38 -21.61
CA LYS A 108 7.06 2.27 -21.54
C LYS A 108 7.51 0.84 -21.81
N GLN A 109 8.52 0.66 -22.67
CA GLN A 109 9.10 -0.65 -22.97
C GLN A 109 10.63 -0.57 -22.98
N ASN A 110 11.28 -1.36 -22.12
CA ASN A 110 12.72 -1.50 -22.15
C ASN A 110 13.14 -2.41 -23.32
N PHE A 111 14.18 -2.05 -24.04
CA PHE A 111 14.70 -2.82 -25.17
C PHE A 111 16.12 -3.31 -24.89
N ASP A 112 16.22 -4.59 -24.55
CA ASP A 112 17.46 -5.22 -24.11
C ASP A 112 18.62 -5.12 -25.11
N LEU A 113 18.35 -5.17 -26.42
CA LEU A 113 19.40 -5.19 -27.44
C LEU A 113 20.19 -3.88 -27.49
N THR A 114 19.54 -2.74 -27.25
CA THR A 114 20.21 -1.43 -27.23
C THR A 114 20.42 -0.90 -25.81
N GLY A 115 19.84 -1.54 -24.80
CA GLY A 115 19.77 -1.00 -23.44
C GLY A 115 18.88 0.24 -23.32
N GLY A 116 18.16 0.61 -24.38
CA GLY A 116 17.31 1.79 -24.44
C GLY A 116 15.88 1.53 -23.93
N THR A 117 15.06 2.56 -23.99
CA THR A 117 13.65 2.50 -23.61
C THR A 117 12.80 3.26 -24.64
N PHE A 118 11.76 2.61 -25.15
CA PHE A 118 10.71 3.25 -25.93
C PHE A 118 9.61 3.77 -24.99
N TYR A 119 9.10 4.95 -25.28
CA TYR A 119 8.01 5.55 -24.52
C TYR A 119 6.99 6.20 -25.46
N LEU A 120 5.73 6.14 -25.07
CA LEU A 120 4.62 6.83 -25.72
C LEU A 120 3.73 7.42 -24.64
N ASP A 121 3.48 8.72 -24.74
CA ASP A 121 2.71 9.48 -23.76
C ASP A 121 1.53 10.16 -24.45
N THR A 122 0.34 9.97 -23.90
CA THR A 122 -0.87 10.69 -24.28
C THR A 122 -1.39 11.47 -23.09
N GLU A 123 -1.65 12.76 -23.26
CA GLU A 123 -2.14 13.63 -22.20
C GLU A 123 -3.46 14.30 -22.60
N LEU A 124 -4.38 14.40 -21.64
CA LEU A 124 -5.66 15.09 -21.76
C LEU A 124 -5.86 15.98 -20.54
N GLY A 125 -6.09 17.27 -20.78
CA GLY A 125 -6.40 18.25 -19.74
C GLY A 125 -7.71 18.99 -20.02
N TYR A 126 -8.49 19.20 -18.97
CA TYR A 126 -9.68 20.04 -18.97
C TYR A 126 -9.58 21.04 -17.82
N MET A 127 -9.83 22.31 -18.11
CA MET A 127 -9.88 23.37 -17.12
C MET A 127 -11.09 24.25 -17.38
N ARG A 128 -11.84 24.55 -16.33
CA ARG A 128 -12.97 25.47 -16.35
C ARG A 128 -12.89 26.40 -15.15
N SER A 129 -12.85 27.71 -15.39
CA SER A 129 -13.07 28.69 -14.33
C SER A 129 -14.56 29.04 -14.24
N PHE A 130 -15.09 29.12 -13.02
CA PHE A 130 -16.44 29.62 -12.75
C PHE A 130 -16.30 31.04 -12.18
N GLY A 131 -16.45 32.03 -13.05
CA GLY A 131 -16.48 33.44 -12.70
C GLY A 131 -17.49 34.17 -13.58
N SER A 132 -18.13 35.19 -13.03
CA SER A 132 -18.99 36.10 -13.79
C SER A 132 -18.12 37.13 -14.50
N ASN A 133 -17.63 36.81 -15.69
CA ASN A 133 -17.08 37.83 -16.58
C ASN A 133 -17.71 37.65 -17.96
N SER A 134 -18.68 38.51 -18.29
CA SER A 134 -19.49 38.46 -19.50
C SER A 134 -18.75 38.94 -20.76
N TYR A 135 -17.42 38.91 -20.78
CA TYR A 135 -16.63 39.31 -21.94
C TYR A 135 -16.15 38.05 -22.67
N THR A 136 -17.09 37.42 -23.37
CA THR A 136 -16.83 36.58 -24.55
C THR A 136 -17.62 37.16 -25.71
#